data_AF-A0A229W0E2-F1
#
_entry.id   AF-A0A229W0E2-F1
#
_cell.length_a   1.000
_cell.length_b   1.000
_cell.length_c   1.000
_cell.angle_alpha   90.00
_cell.angle_beta   90.00
_cell.angle_gamma   90.00
#
_symmetry.space_group_name_H-M   'P 1'
#
loop_
_entity.id
_entity.type
_entity.pdbx_description
1 polymer ?
#
loop_
_entity_poly.entity_id
_entity_poly.type
_entity_poly.pdbx_seq_one_letter_code
_entity_poly.pdbx_strand_id
1 'polypeptide(L)'
;MNAMLNDESHHNTHGGSGNTGGIDEAAQSDAVRTTSTTQTTVTQTTTPQTTTTTRTTSDAATTSSPAAQNRRRPTSHSQRRHHKTQRPLHILLGVTGSIAAFKACQLASSLTKHGCEVRVMMTAAAQKFIGPASFDALTHTTTRTDMFPASEYAVSTDEYGDARVGVSHIEDAKWADMVVIAPATANVIAKFAYGLADDYLTSTVLAATCPKLVCPAMNVHMYENPATQRNIRICRELGFRFVDPTSGMLACQDVGKGRMAEPADIETVIGDILAETERATTPSGNATPAATATTPAAAPDTTPFLKGLNVLVTAGPTQEPLDPVRYLTNHSTGKMGYALAEAARDLGATVTLVSGPVSLPEPEGVNIVHVTTARDMFAAVSDSFEHADITVMAAAVGDFRAETASPQKIKKHGRTTLTLELVANPDILAWAGEHKRTDGSQTLCGFAMETEHLVENAARKLAEKHCDMLVANNLRDPGAGFATDTNVVTILTPAADADDPADESHNIADIERIGQMPKTELAKLILARLNGLRNRH
;
A
#
# COMPACT_ATOMS: atom_id res chain seq x y z
N MET A 1 -38.34 20.40 50.45
CA MET A 1 -39.46 21.37 50.44
C MET A 1 -39.73 21.67 48.98
N ASN A 2 -40.82 21.20 48.37
CA ASN A 2 -42.25 21.46 48.65
C ASN A 2 -42.64 22.91 48.33
N ALA A 3 -43.74 23.19 47.63
CA ALA A 3 -44.65 22.33 46.83
C ALA A 3 -45.64 23.23 46.04
N MET A 4 -46.63 22.61 45.36
CA MET A 4 -47.92 23.16 44.88
C MET A 4 -47.92 23.88 43.51
N LEU A 5 -48.95 23.76 42.65
CA LEU A 5 -50.11 22.82 42.47
C LEU A 5 -50.48 22.90 40.96
N ASN A 6 -50.68 21.80 40.21
CA ASN A 6 -51.91 21.01 39.97
C ASN A 6 -53.12 21.74 39.35
N ASP A 7 -53.54 21.28 38.16
CA ASP A 7 -54.78 20.52 37.86
C ASP A 7 -54.55 19.80 36.49
N GLU A 8 -54.95 18.55 36.19
CA GLU A 8 -56.23 17.79 36.31
C GLU A 8 -57.27 18.05 35.18
N SER A 9 -57.99 17.05 34.63
CA SER A 9 -57.79 15.58 34.60
C SER A 9 -58.68 14.86 33.55
N HIS A 10 -58.38 13.57 33.24
CA HIS A 10 -59.29 12.53 32.70
C HIS A 10 -59.86 12.68 31.25
N HIS A 11 -60.43 11.64 30.57
CA HIS A 11 -61.05 10.37 31.03
C HIS A 11 -60.89 9.17 30.04
N ASN A 12 -61.67 8.08 30.21
CA ASN A 12 -61.52 6.75 29.57
C ASN A 12 -62.94 6.11 29.31
N THR A 13 -63.25 4.90 28.76
CA THR A 13 -62.54 3.61 28.52
C THR A 13 -63.29 2.73 27.47
N HIS A 14 -62.69 1.59 27.03
CA HIS A 14 -63.29 0.43 26.30
C HIS A 14 -63.60 0.64 24.80
N GLY A 15 -63.75 -0.36 23.90
CA GLY A 15 -63.71 -1.85 23.93
C GLY A 15 -64.73 -2.41 22.90
N GLY A 16 -64.68 -3.61 22.29
CA GLY A 16 -63.76 -4.77 22.25
C GLY A 16 -64.40 -5.94 21.44
N SER A 17 -63.65 -7.01 21.09
CA SER A 17 -64.08 -8.23 20.32
C SER A 17 -64.49 -8.05 18.84
N GLY A 18 -64.43 -9.04 17.93
CA GLY A 18 -63.80 -10.39 17.98
C GLY A 18 -64.38 -11.40 16.95
N ASN A 19 -63.60 -12.44 16.56
CA ASN A 19 -64.01 -13.68 15.83
C ASN A 19 -64.49 -13.55 14.35
N THR A 20 -64.42 -14.55 13.43
CA THR A 20 -63.71 -15.88 13.36
C THR A 20 -63.60 -16.40 11.91
N GLY A 21 -62.58 -17.23 11.62
CA GLY A 21 -62.57 -18.27 10.55
C GLY A 21 -62.28 -17.81 9.09
N GLY A 22 -61.81 -18.67 8.18
CA GLY A 22 -61.20 -20.00 8.33
C GLY A 22 -61.48 -20.99 7.18
N ILE A 23 -60.41 -21.57 6.58
CA ILE A 23 -60.34 -22.73 5.63
C ILE A 23 -61.14 -22.59 4.30
N ASP A 24 -60.60 -22.84 3.10
CA ASP A 24 -60.29 -24.18 2.53
C ASP A 24 -59.39 -24.17 1.26
N GLU A 25 -59.09 -25.34 0.69
CA GLU A 25 -58.08 -25.59 -0.36
C GLU A 25 -58.56 -25.61 -1.86
N ALA A 26 -57.58 -25.80 -2.76
CA ALA A 26 -57.61 -26.62 -4.00
C ALA A 26 -57.91 -26.02 -5.42
N ALA A 27 -56.83 -26.06 -6.23
CA ALA A 27 -56.71 -26.69 -7.57
C ALA A 27 -57.38 -26.15 -8.87
N GLN A 28 -56.50 -25.73 -9.80
CA GLN A 28 -56.38 -26.11 -11.24
C GLN A 28 -57.54 -25.92 -12.27
N SER A 29 -57.20 -25.28 -13.40
CA SER A 29 -57.25 -25.80 -14.81
C SER A 29 -57.81 -24.88 -15.93
N ASP A 30 -57.04 -24.79 -17.03
CA ASP A 30 -57.32 -24.69 -18.48
C ASP A 30 -58.47 -23.86 -19.12
N ALA A 31 -58.08 -23.00 -20.09
CA ALA A 31 -58.61 -22.87 -21.49
C ALA A 31 -58.25 -21.47 -22.06
N VAL A 32 -57.44 -21.24 -23.12
CA VAL A 32 -57.34 -21.74 -24.52
C VAL A 32 -58.14 -20.94 -25.57
N ARG A 33 -57.44 -20.05 -26.31
CA ARG A 33 -57.62 -19.64 -27.74
C ARG A 33 -56.45 -18.70 -28.14
N THR A 34 -55.71 -18.74 -29.25
CA THR A 34 -55.83 -19.26 -30.64
C THR A 34 -56.85 -18.52 -31.53
N THR A 35 -56.60 -18.14 -32.81
CA THR A 35 -55.42 -18.19 -33.72
C THR A 35 -55.05 -16.74 -34.17
N SER A 36 -54.35 -16.34 -35.26
CA SER A 36 -53.70 -16.91 -36.48
C SER A 36 -52.64 -15.90 -37.00
N THR A 37 -51.39 -16.24 -37.35
CA THR A 37 -50.86 -16.90 -38.58
C THR A 37 -50.72 -16.02 -39.84
N THR A 38 -49.48 -15.73 -40.26
CA THR A 38 -49.08 -15.59 -41.68
C THR A 38 -47.63 -16.07 -41.87
N GLN A 39 -47.31 -16.77 -42.95
CA GLN A 39 -45.95 -17.22 -43.33
C GLN A 39 -45.55 -16.61 -44.69
N THR A 40 -44.24 -16.52 -44.96
CA THR A 40 -43.70 -16.37 -46.32
C THR A 40 -42.40 -17.19 -46.44
N THR A 41 -42.25 -17.95 -47.53
CA THR A 41 -41.12 -18.87 -47.77
C THR A 41 -40.66 -18.79 -49.22
N VAL A 42 -39.35 -18.59 -49.46
CA VAL A 42 -38.66 -18.79 -50.75
C VAL A 42 -37.23 -19.27 -50.41
N THR A 43 -36.90 -20.57 -50.50
CA THR A 43 -36.50 -21.38 -51.68
C THR A 43 -35.02 -21.23 -52.08
N GLN A 44 -34.32 -22.36 -52.26
CA GLN A 44 -32.91 -22.48 -52.66
C GLN A 44 -32.74 -22.60 -54.19
N THR A 45 -31.55 -22.25 -54.70
CA THR A 45 -31.03 -22.68 -56.01
C THR A 45 -29.50 -22.86 -55.97
N THR A 46 -28.91 -23.57 -56.94
CA THR A 46 -27.63 -24.28 -56.78
C THR A 46 -26.64 -24.14 -57.95
N THR A 47 -25.36 -23.85 -57.63
CA THR A 47 -24.13 -24.14 -58.44
C THR A 47 -24.02 -23.45 -59.82
N PRO A 48 -22.92 -23.51 -60.62
CA PRO A 48 -21.82 -24.51 -60.72
C PRO A 48 -20.38 -23.99 -60.47
N GLN A 49 -19.41 -24.88 -60.66
CA GLN A 49 -17.95 -24.66 -60.54
C GLN A 49 -17.30 -24.26 -61.89
N THR A 50 -16.11 -23.65 -61.84
CA THR A 50 -15.06 -23.96 -62.84
C THR A 50 -13.64 -23.83 -62.29
N THR A 51 -12.88 -24.91 -62.51
CA THR A 51 -11.43 -25.11 -62.29
C THR A 51 -10.53 -24.25 -63.18
N THR A 52 -9.24 -24.08 -62.80
CA THR A 52 -8.05 -24.44 -63.63
C THR A 52 -6.72 -24.38 -62.84
N THR A 53 -6.15 -25.57 -62.57
CA THR A 53 -4.75 -26.05 -62.78
C THR A 53 -3.68 -25.01 -63.18
N THR A 54 -2.44 -24.97 -62.66
CA THR A 54 -1.35 -25.97 -62.45
C THR A 54 -0.53 -25.65 -61.19
N ARG A 55 0.29 -26.48 -60.53
CA ARG A 55 0.94 -27.81 -60.73
C ARG A 55 2.15 -27.93 -61.69
N THR A 56 3.35 -27.80 -61.11
CA THR A 56 4.59 -28.58 -61.36
C THR A 56 5.39 -28.55 -60.04
N THR A 57 5.67 -29.66 -59.33
CA THR A 57 6.70 -30.72 -59.54
C THR A 57 8.14 -30.19 -59.55
N SER A 58 9.14 -30.80 -58.88
CA SER A 58 9.18 -31.98 -57.97
C SER A 58 10.62 -32.21 -57.51
N ASP A 59 10.82 -32.83 -56.33
CA ASP A 59 11.94 -33.75 -55.97
C ASP A 59 13.43 -33.30 -56.12
N ALA A 60 14.43 -33.87 -55.43
CA ALA A 60 14.50 -34.53 -54.13
C ALA A 60 15.99 -34.69 -53.70
N ALA A 61 16.19 -35.05 -52.42
CA ALA A 61 17.30 -35.89 -51.90
C ALA A 61 18.74 -35.34 -51.69
N THR A 62 19.37 -35.98 -50.69
CA THR A 62 20.81 -36.34 -50.56
C THR A 62 21.91 -35.30 -50.26
N THR A 63 22.24 -35.23 -48.96
CA THR A 63 23.57 -35.48 -48.36
C THR A 63 24.76 -34.50 -48.47
N SER A 64 25.61 -34.63 -47.43
CA SER A 64 27.07 -34.38 -47.34
C SER A 64 27.54 -33.05 -46.73
N SER A 65 28.59 -33.18 -45.91
CA SER A 65 29.37 -32.10 -45.31
C SER A 65 30.62 -31.84 -46.17
N PRO A 66 31.24 -30.66 -46.07
CA PRO A 66 32.64 -30.71 -45.62
C PRO A 66 33.10 -29.58 -44.69
N ALA A 67 33.96 -29.99 -43.75
CA ALA A 67 35.18 -29.34 -43.26
C ALA A 67 35.34 -27.80 -43.32
N ALA A 68 35.41 -27.20 -42.13
CA ALA A 68 36.49 -26.33 -41.64
C ALA A 68 37.18 -25.32 -42.59
N GLN A 69 37.03 -24.02 -42.28
CA GLN A 69 38.09 -23.02 -42.51
C GLN A 69 38.42 -22.26 -41.22
N ASN A 70 39.69 -21.92 -41.07
CA ASN A 70 40.30 -21.48 -39.80
C ASN A 70 40.77 -20.02 -39.90
N ARG A 71 40.19 -19.11 -39.11
CA ARG A 71 40.68 -17.74 -38.93
C ARG A 71 40.72 -17.36 -37.45
N ARG A 72 41.93 -17.09 -36.96
CA ARG A 72 42.22 -16.65 -35.58
C ARG A 72 41.69 -15.23 -35.32
N ARG A 73 41.13 -15.00 -34.14
CA ARG A 73 41.13 -13.71 -33.43
C ARG A 73 41.34 -13.95 -31.91
N PRO A 74 41.70 -12.92 -31.12
CA PRO A 74 42.65 -13.10 -30.02
C PRO A 74 42.02 -13.58 -28.70
N THR A 75 42.89 -14.12 -27.85
CA THR A 75 42.61 -14.51 -26.46
C THR A 75 42.35 -13.30 -25.57
N SER A 76 41.11 -13.08 -25.16
CA SER A 76 40.79 -12.37 -23.93
C SER A 76 40.61 -13.39 -22.79
N HIS A 77 41.06 -13.06 -21.58
CA HIS A 77 40.86 -13.92 -20.41
C HIS A 77 39.41 -13.82 -19.94
N SER A 78 38.56 -14.73 -20.43
CA SER A 78 37.25 -14.97 -19.84
C SER A 78 37.44 -15.48 -18.41
N GLN A 79 37.26 -14.59 -17.42
CA GLN A 79 37.15 -15.00 -16.03
C GLN A 79 35.89 -15.86 -15.90
N ARG A 80 36.08 -17.18 -15.82
CA ARG A 80 35.05 -18.13 -15.40
C ARG A 80 34.65 -17.81 -13.96
N ARG A 81 33.69 -16.89 -13.79
CA ARG A 81 32.91 -16.78 -12.56
C ARG A 81 32.37 -18.18 -12.25
N HIS A 82 32.79 -18.77 -11.14
CA HIS A 82 32.23 -20.04 -10.69
C HIS A 82 30.74 -19.84 -10.44
N HIS A 83 29.90 -20.43 -11.29
CA HIS A 83 28.50 -20.67 -10.95
C HIS A 83 28.49 -21.61 -9.73
N LYS A 84 28.28 -21.03 -8.53
CA LYS A 84 27.68 -21.81 -7.46
C LYS A 84 26.28 -22.19 -7.95
N THR A 85 26.01 -23.48 -8.06
CA THR A 85 24.64 -23.98 -8.26
C THR A 85 23.87 -23.72 -6.97
N GLN A 86 23.25 -22.54 -6.86
CA GLN A 86 22.20 -22.30 -5.87
C GLN A 86 21.08 -23.33 -6.10
N ARG A 87 20.46 -23.80 -5.02
CA ARG A 87 19.24 -24.62 -5.11
C ARG A 87 18.12 -23.79 -5.78
N PRO A 88 17.18 -24.41 -6.51
CA PRO A 88 15.99 -23.69 -6.97
C PRO A 88 15.24 -23.10 -5.77
N LEU A 89 14.66 -21.92 -5.96
CA LEU A 89 13.82 -21.27 -4.95
C LEU A 89 12.48 -21.99 -4.88
N HIS A 90 12.04 -22.36 -3.68
CA HIS A 90 10.80 -23.08 -3.45
C HIS A 90 9.64 -22.10 -3.20
N ILE A 91 8.72 -21.95 -4.16
CA ILE A 91 7.59 -21.03 -4.06
C ILE A 91 6.27 -21.80 -3.94
N LEU A 92 5.50 -21.48 -2.90
CA LEU A 92 4.19 -22.07 -2.66
C LEU A 92 3.06 -21.10 -3.04
N LEU A 93 2.38 -21.38 -4.15
CA LEU A 93 1.37 -20.52 -4.75
C LEU A 93 -0.04 -20.92 -4.30
N GLY A 94 -0.64 -20.11 -3.42
CA GLY A 94 -2.04 -20.22 -3.01
C GLY A 94 -2.99 -19.50 -3.97
N VAL A 95 -3.94 -20.22 -4.54
CA VAL A 95 -4.95 -19.71 -5.49
C VAL A 95 -6.33 -19.74 -4.83
N THR A 96 -7.03 -18.60 -4.84
CA THR A 96 -8.36 -18.45 -4.20
C THR A 96 -9.45 -18.11 -5.22
N GLY A 97 -10.73 -18.27 -4.82
CA GLY A 97 -11.89 -18.19 -5.71
C GLY A 97 -12.22 -16.78 -6.23
N SER A 98 -11.43 -16.29 -7.18
CA SER A 98 -11.62 -15.01 -7.87
C SER A 98 -11.50 -15.17 -9.38
N ILE A 99 -12.20 -14.32 -10.14
CA ILE A 99 -12.12 -14.28 -11.61
C ILE A 99 -10.70 -14.08 -12.13
N ALA A 100 -9.79 -13.52 -11.32
CA ALA A 100 -8.39 -13.36 -11.65
C ALA A 100 -7.56 -14.67 -11.59
N ALA A 101 -8.14 -15.82 -11.23
CA ALA A 101 -7.41 -17.08 -11.05
C ALA A 101 -6.64 -17.54 -12.30
N PHE A 102 -7.06 -17.18 -13.51
CA PHE A 102 -6.29 -17.46 -14.73
C PHE A 102 -4.93 -16.76 -14.77
N LYS A 103 -4.77 -15.58 -14.13
CA LYS A 103 -3.47 -14.90 -14.01
C LYS A 103 -2.47 -15.71 -13.19
N ALA A 104 -2.95 -16.51 -12.24
CA ALA A 104 -2.09 -17.36 -11.42
C ALA A 104 -1.37 -18.43 -12.26
N CYS A 105 -1.98 -18.91 -13.36
CA CYS A 105 -1.28 -19.81 -14.29
C CYS A 105 -0.16 -19.11 -15.06
N GLN A 106 -0.32 -17.84 -15.43
CA GLN A 106 0.78 -17.06 -16.02
C GLN A 106 1.92 -16.87 -15.03
N LEU A 107 1.60 -16.48 -13.78
CA LEU A 107 2.57 -16.35 -12.68
C LEU A 107 3.32 -17.67 -12.43
N ALA A 108 2.60 -18.78 -12.25
CA ALA A 108 3.18 -20.11 -12.07
C ALA A 108 4.11 -20.49 -13.23
N SER A 109 3.65 -20.32 -14.47
CA SER A 109 4.44 -20.61 -15.66
C SER A 109 5.70 -19.76 -15.78
N SER A 110 5.65 -18.51 -15.33
CA SER A 110 6.81 -17.59 -15.37
C SER A 110 7.82 -17.94 -14.28
N LEU A 111 7.38 -18.17 -13.05
CA LEU A 111 8.24 -18.59 -11.94
C LEU A 111 8.97 -19.92 -12.24
N THR A 112 8.27 -20.92 -12.80
CA THR A 112 8.92 -22.18 -13.26
C THR A 112 9.96 -21.92 -14.35
N LYS A 113 9.69 -21.03 -15.33
CA LYS A 113 10.66 -20.65 -16.38
C LYS A 113 11.87 -19.90 -15.84
N HIS A 114 11.70 -19.13 -14.77
CA HIS A 114 12.77 -18.45 -14.05
C HIS A 114 13.51 -19.37 -13.05
N GLY A 115 13.21 -20.68 -13.03
CA GLY A 115 13.99 -21.69 -12.28
C GLY A 115 13.55 -21.90 -10.83
N CYS A 116 12.37 -21.43 -10.43
CA CYS A 116 11.78 -21.76 -9.14
C CYS A 116 11.10 -23.14 -9.20
N GLU A 117 11.19 -23.94 -8.12
CA GLU A 117 10.26 -25.07 -7.94
C GLU A 117 8.97 -24.48 -7.39
N VAL A 118 7.85 -24.68 -8.11
CA VAL A 118 6.54 -24.13 -7.72
C VAL A 118 5.62 -25.26 -7.30
N ARG A 119 4.97 -25.12 -6.16
CA ARG A 119 3.84 -25.97 -5.73
C ARG A 119 2.59 -25.12 -5.59
N VAL A 120 1.44 -25.66 -5.96
CA VAL A 120 0.18 -24.91 -6.00
C VAL A 120 -0.81 -25.47 -4.99
N MET A 121 -1.50 -24.58 -4.27
CA MET A 121 -2.59 -24.91 -3.36
C MET A 121 -3.85 -24.18 -3.82
N MET A 122 -5.00 -24.87 -3.91
CA MET A 122 -6.24 -24.29 -4.41
C MET A 122 -7.38 -24.44 -3.40
N THR A 123 -8.02 -23.33 -3.03
CA THR A 123 -9.30 -23.42 -2.31
C THR A 123 -10.36 -24.10 -3.19
N ALA A 124 -11.35 -24.76 -2.59
CA ALA A 124 -12.46 -25.38 -3.32
C ALA A 124 -13.22 -24.40 -4.24
N ALA A 125 -13.18 -23.09 -3.92
CA ALA A 125 -13.74 -22.02 -4.75
C ALA A 125 -12.85 -21.68 -5.97
N ALA A 126 -11.51 -21.74 -5.85
CA ALA A 126 -10.60 -21.54 -6.97
C ALA A 126 -10.79 -22.61 -8.06
N GLN A 127 -11.04 -23.84 -7.64
CA GLN A 127 -11.32 -25.00 -8.51
C GLN A 127 -12.60 -24.86 -9.35
N LYS A 128 -13.41 -23.81 -9.13
CA LYS A 128 -14.58 -23.47 -9.96
C LYS A 128 -14.28 -22.44 -11.05
N PHE A 129 -13.14 -21.75 -10.97
CA PHE A 129 -12.66 -20.81 -12.00
C PHE A 129 -11.63 -21.44 -12.94
N ILE A 130 -10.80 -22.35 -12.41
CA ILE A 130 -9.74 -23.03 -13.18
C ILE A 130 -9.44 -24.40 -12.54
N GLY A 131 -8.99 -25.38 -13.33
CA GLY A 131 -8.73 -26.74 -12.85
C GLY A 131 -7.29 -26.95 -12.38
N PRO A 132 -7.04 -27.87 -11.42
CA PRO A 132 -5.68 -28.18 -10.94
C PRO A 132 -4.74 -28.65 -12.06
N ALA A 133 -5.25 -29.42 -13.03
CA ALA A 133 -4.50 -29.90 -14.20
C ALA A 133 -3.82 -28.78 -15.02
N SER A 134 -4.33 -27.54 -14.97
CA SER A 134 -3.68 -26.38 -15.60
C SER A 134 -2.40 -25.96 -14.86
N PHE A 135 -2.34 -26.13 -13.54
CA PHE A 135 -1.15 -25.89 -12.73
C PHE A 135 -0.19 -27.08 -12.77
N ASP A 136 -0.70 -28.32 -12.66
CA ASP A 136 0.11 -29.54 -12.74
C ASP A 136 0.98 -29.56 -14.01
N ALA A 137 0.40 -29.15 -15.15
CA ALA A 137 1.09 -29.07 -16.44
C ALA A 137 2.10 -27.91 -16.56
N LEU A 138 2.01 -26.88 -15.71
CA LEU A 138 2.86 -25.67 -15.74
C LEU A 138 3.93 -25.63 -14.64
N THR A 139 3.77 -26.40 -13.57
CA THR A 139 4.72 -26.50 -12.45
C THR A 139 5.36 -27.87 -12.31
N HIS A 140 4.81 -28.89 -12.96
CA HIS A 140 5.25 -30.29 -12.87
C HIS A 140 5.18 -30.89 -11.45
N THR A 141 4.28 -30.35 -10.62
CA THR A 141 3.98 -30.81 -9.24
C THR A 141 2.47 -31.01 -9.07
N THR A 142 2.04 -31.97 -8.24
CA THR A 142 0.60 -32.21 -7.99
C THR A 142 0.00 -31.07 -7.17
N THR A 143 -1.00 -30.39 -7.72
CA THR A 143 -1.73 -29.30 -7.07
C THR A 143 -2.53 -29.78 -5.86
N ARG A 144 -2.34 -29.13 -4.70
CA ARG A 144 -3.06 -29.45 -3.46
C ARG A 144 -4.48 -28.86 -3.50
N THR A 145 -5.49 -29.72 -3.37
CA THR A 145 -6.91 -29.36 -3.59
C THR A 145 -7.84 -29.65 -2.41
N ASP A 146 -7.41 -30.48 -1.46
CA ASP A 146 -8.18 -30.89 -0.28
C ASP A 146 -7.25 -31.04 0.94
N MET A 147 -7.77 -30.86 2.15
CA MET A 147 -7.08 -31.09 3.42
C MET A 147 -6.88 -32.59 3.71
N PHE A 148 -7.82 -33.44 3.24
CA PHE A 148 -7.83 -34.88 3.47
C PHE A 148 -7.94 -35.66 2.15
N PRO A 149 -6.89 -35.63 1.31
CA PRO A 149 -6.90 -36.32 0.01
C PRO A 149 -7.06 -37.83 0.17
N ALA A 150 -7.84 -38.44 -0.74
CA ALA A 150 -8.20 -39.85 -0.65
C ALA A 150 -7.05 -40.84 -0.90
N SER A 151 -5.92 -40.38 -1.46
CA SER A 151 -4.81 -41.26 -1.89
C SER A 151 -3.39 -40.67 -1.74
N GLU A 152 -3.22 -39.40 -1.37
CA GLU A 152 -1.90 -38.74 -1.27
C GLU A 152 -1.68 -38.10 0.11
N TYR A 153 -1.28 -38.89 1.09
CA TYR A 153 -0.57 -38.36 2.26
C TYR A 153 0.91 -38.19 1.91
N ALA A 154 1.54 -37.13 2.41
CA ALA A 154 2.98 -36.93 2.22
C ALA A 154 3.77 -38.04 2.94
N VAL A 155 5.06 -38.17 2.62
CA VAL A 155 5.96 -39.15 3.21
C VAL A 155 7.13 -38.42 3.85
N SER A 156 6.99 -38.15 5.14
CA SER A 156 8.07 -37.65 5.98
C SER A 156 9.08 -38.76 6.25
N THR A 157 10.38 -38.42 6.30
CA THR A 157 11.40 -39.25 6.95
C THR A 157 11.70 -38.70 8.34
N ASP A 158 11.79 -39.57 9.35
CA ASP A 158 12.23 -39.14 10.68
C ASP A 158 13.77 -38.98 10.80
N GLU A 159 14.25 -38.68 12.00
CA GLU A 159 15.67 -38.46 12.30
C GLU A 159 16.55 -39.73 12.13
N TYR A 160 15.94 -40.91 11.99
CA TYR A 160 16.61 -42.18 11.71
C TYR A 160 16.49 -42.59 10.24
N GLY A 161 15.72 -41.85 9.43
CA GLY A 161 15.48 -42.08 8.01
C GLY A 161 14.27 -42.95 7.70
N ASP A 162 13.46 -43.34 8.69
CA ASP A 162 12.29 -44.20 8.47
C ASP A 162 11.13 -43.40 7.86
N ALA A 163 10.49 -43.97 6.84
CA ALA A 163 9.37 -43.37 6.12
C ALA A 163 8.08 -43.45 6.94
N ARG A 164 7.50 -42.29 7.28
CA ARG A 164 6.27 -42.11 8.05
C ARG A 164 5.24 -41.31 7.27
N VAL A 165 3.96 -41.57 7.54
CA VAL A 165 2.84 -40.77 7.02
C VAL A 165 3.01 -39.32 7.49
N GLY A 166 3.30 -38.47 6.53
CA GLY A 166 3.61 -37.06 6.69
C GLY A 166 2.36 -36.18 6.74
N VAL A 167 2.47 -35.03 7.40
CA VAL A 167 1.38 -34.04 7.48
C VAL A 167 1.59 -33.03 6.35
N SER A 168 0.99 -33.29 5.18
CA SER A 168 1.32 -32.62 3.92
C SER A 168 1.35 -31.09 3.99
N HIS A 169 0.38 -30.46 4.69
CA HIS A 169 0.33 -29.00 4.85
C HIS A 169 1.46 -28.44 5.74
N ILE A 170 2.01 -29.23 6.67
CA ILE A 170 3.20 -28.86 7.45
C ILE A 170 4.48 -29.06 6.63
N GLU A 171 4.50 -30.05 5.73
CA GLU A 171 5.65 -30.28 4.84
C GLU A 171 5.76 -29.21 3.76
N ASP A 172 4.68 -28.89 3.05
CA ASP A 172 4.71 -27.80 2.06
C ASP A 172 4.98 -26.44 2.74
N ALA A 173 4.53 -26.22 4.00
CA ALA A 173 4.89 -25.05 4.82
C ALA A 173 6.39 -24.98 5.20
N LYS A 174 7.06 -26.13 5.41
CA LYS A 174 8.50 -26.22 5.70
C LYS A 174 9.37 -26.19 4.45
N TRP A 175 8.84 -26.69 3.33
CA TRP A 175 9.53 -26.76 2.05
C TRP A 175 9.64 -25.39 1.38
N ALA A 176 8.64 -24.52 1.55
CA ALA A 176 8.57 -23.21 0.89
C ALA A 176 9.60 -22.21 1.44
N ASP A 177 10.40 -21.63 0.56
CA ASP A 177 11.21 -20.43 0.85
C ASP A 177 10.32 -19.16 0.88
N MET A 178 9.15 -19.20 0.23
CA MET A 178 8.15 -18.12 0.23
C MET A 178 6.76 -18.63 -0.11
N VAL A 179 5.71 -18.07 0.52
CA VAL A 179 4.30 -18.34 0.17
C VAL A 179 3.69 -17.12 -0.53
N VAL A 180 3.03 -17.34 -1.67
CA VAL A 180 2.41 -16.29 -2.49
C VAL A 180 0.93 -16.61 -2.68
N ILE A 181 0.03 -15.71 -2.29
CA ILE A 181 -1.42 -15.90 -2.37
C ILE A 181 -1.99 -14.98 -3.46
N ALA A 182 -2.20 -15.55 -4.64
CA ALA A 182 -2.46 -14.82 -5.88
C ALA A 182 -3.42 -15.61 -6.80
N PRO A 183 -4.66 -15.14 -7.03
CA PRO A 183 -5.36 -14.05 -6.34
C PRO A 183 -5.73 -14.37 -4.88
N ALA A 184 -5.72 -13.35 -4.03
CA ALA A 184 -6.29 -13.38 -2.68
C ALA A 184 -7.68 -12.70 -2.64
N THR A 185 -8.71 -13.45 -2.23
CA THR A 185 -10.07 -12.95 -2.00
C THR A 185 -10.22 -12.34 -0.61
N ALA A 186 -11.20 -11.44 -0.43
CA ALA A 186 -11.54 -10.86 0.88
C ALA A 186 -11.79 -11.95 1.95
N ASN A 187 -12.42 -13.06 1.57
CA ASN A 187 -12.65 -14.23 2.42
C ASN A 187 -11.34 -14.81 2.99
N VAL A 188 -10.35 -15.07 2.13
CA VAL A 188 -9.08 -15.66 2.57
C VAL A 188 -8.22 -14.65 3.34
N ILE A 189 -8.27 -13.37 2.98
CA ILE A 189 -7.63 -12.30 3.78
C ILE A 189 -8.27 -12.20 5.17
N ALA A 190 -9.59 -12.36 5.29
CA ALA A 190 -10.26 -12.43 6.59
C ALA A 190 -9.84 -13.67 7.38
N LYS A 191 -9.75 -14.86 6.75
CA LYS A 191 -9.26 -16.08 7.40
C LYS A 191 -7.86 -15.89 7.98
N PHE A 192 -6.93 -15.30 7.21
CA PHE A 192 -5.57 -15.02 7.69
C PHE A 192 -5.56 -14.05 8.88
N ALA A 193 -6.35 -12.97 8.83
CA ALA A 193 -6.41 -11.96 9.89
C ALA A 193 -6.91 -12.51 11.24
N TYR A 194 -7.72 -13.57 11.26
CA TYR A 194 -8.22 -14.20 12.49
C TYR A 194 -7.66 -15.62 12.72
N GLY A 195 -6.60 -16.02 12.01
CA GLY A 195 -5.94 -17.32 12.19
C GLY A 195 -6.80 -18.54 11.87
N LEU A 196 -7.81 -18.41 11.01
CA LEU A 196 -8.69 -19.51 10.62
C LEU A 196 -7.95 -20.46 9.67
N ALA A 197 -7.88 -21.74 10.05
CA ALA A 197 -7.25 -22.83 9.32
C ALA A 197 -8.25 -23.98 9.11
N ASP A 198 -9.14 -23.81 8.14
CA ASP A 198 -10.26 -24.70 7.82
C ASP A 198 -10.18 -25.29 6.40
N ASP A 199 -9.15 -24.94 5.63
CA ASP A 199 -8.79 -25.59 4.36
C ASP A 199 -7.26 -25.78 4.26
N TYR A 200 -6.79 -26.55 3.27
CA TYR A 200 -5.36 -26.86 3.10
C TYR A 200 -4.52 -25.58 2.98
N LEU A 201 -4.96 -24.62 2.14
CA LEU A 201 -4.24 -23.38 1.88
C LEU A 201 -4.06 -22.56 3.15
N THR A 202 -5.12 -22.41 3.95
CA THR A 202 -5.10 -21.63 5.18
C THR A 202 -4.33 -22.30 6.30
N SER A 203 -4.45 -23.63 6.43
CA SER A 203 -3.65 -24.44 7.36
C SER A 203 -2.15 -24.33 7.06
N THR A 204 -1.75 -24.43 5.79
CA THR A 204 -0.36 -24.28 5.35
C THR A 204 0.16 -22.86 5.59
N VAL A 205 -0.64 -21.82 5.28
CA VAL A 205 -0.25 -20.41 5.49
C VAL A 205 -0.10 -20.07 6.98
N LEU A 206 -0.91 -20.67 7.86
CA LEU A 206 -0.77 -20.51 9.30
C LEU A 206 0.50 -21.19 9.83
N ALA A 207 0.85 -22.37 9.31
CA ALA A 207 2.03 -23.13 9.70
C ALA A 207 3.36 -22.60 9.11
N ALA A 208 3.33 -21.91 7.97
CA ALA A 208 4.52 -21.43 7.29
C ALA A 208 5.26 -20.35 8.11
N THR A 209 6.60 -20.47 8.19
CA THR A 209 7.48 -19.50 8.87
C THR A 209 8.23 -18.57 7.91
N CYS A 210 8.19 -18.86 6.61
CA CYS A 210 8.79 -18.07 5.56
C CYS A 210 7.93 -16.83 5.17
N PRO A 211 8.46 -15.88 4.38
CA PRO A 211 7.74 -14.69 3.95
C PRO A 211 6.43 -15.00 3.20
N LYS A 212 5.39 -14.19 3.46
CA LYS A 212 4.04 -14.36 2.92
C LYS A 212 3.64 -13.14 2.12
N LEU A 213 3.32 -13.32 0.84
CA LEU A 213 2.90 -12.24 -0.08
C LEU A 213 1.44 -12.42 -0.51
N VAL A 214 0.62 -11.39 -0.33
CA VAL A 214 -0.81 -11.41 -0.64
C VAL A 214 -1.11 -10.47 -1.81
N CYS A 215 -1.84 -10.97 -2.82
CA CYS A 215 -2.20 -10.19 -4.01
C CYS A 215 -3.74 -10.06 -4.12
N PRO A 216 -4.38 -9.04 -3.52
CA PRO A 216 -5.83 -8.94 -3.43
C PRO A 216 -6.53 -8.84 -4.80
N ALA A 217 -7.68 -9.49 -4.94
CA ALA A 217 -8.46 -9.50 -6.19
C ALA A 217 -9.97 -9.65 -5.94
N MET A 218 -10.71 -8.54 -6.02
CA MET A 218 -12.14 -8.46 -5.68
C MET A 218 -12.82 -7.22 -6.29
N ASN A 219 -14.14 -7.08 -6.10
CA ASN A 219 -14.85 -5.85 -6.43
C ASN A 219 -14.33 -4.64 -5.63
N VAL A 220 -14.41 -3.43 -6.20
CA VAL A 220 -13.92 -2.20 -5.56
C VAL A 220 -14.54 -1.97 -4.17
N HIS A 221 -15.87 -2.08 -4.04
CA HIS A 221 -16.55 -1.91 -2.77
C HIS A 221 -16.29 -3.06 -1.77
N MET A 222 -15.85 -4.23 -2.24
CA MET A 222 -15.33 -5.28 -1.36
C MET A 222 -13.92 -4.97 -0.86
N TYR A 223 -13.06 -4.37 -1.68
CA TYR A 223 -11.69 -3.99 -1.30
C TYR A 223 -11.70 -2.78 -0.35
N GLU A 224 -12.47 -1.74 -0.69
CA GLU A 224 -12.63 -0.51 0.11
C GLU A 224 -13.42 -0.72 1.40
N ASN A 225 -14.11 -1.86 1.56
CA ASN A 225 -14.91 -2.16 2.73
C ASN A 225 -14.08 -2.05 4.04
N PRO A 226 -14.55 -1.34 5.08
CA PRO A 226 -13.83 -1.20 6.35
C PRO A 226 -13.42 -2.53 7.00
N ALA A 227 -14.19 -3.60 6.83
CA ALA A 227 -13.81 -4.93 7.33
C ALA A 227 -12.62 -5.51 6.54
N THR A 228 -12.63 -5.40 5.21
CA THR A 228 -11.49 -5.83 4.37
C THR A 228 -10.25 -5.02 4.66
N GLN A 229 -10.37 -3.69 4.76
CA GLN A 229 -9.25 -2.81 5.11
C GLN A 229 -8.69 -3.08 6.52
N ARG A 230 -9.55 -3.36 7.51
CA ARG A 230 -9.12 -3.84 8.85
C ARG A 230 -8.34 -5.15 8.75
N ASN A 231 -8.86 -6.12 8.00
CA ASN A 231 -8.21 -7.43 7.85
C ASN A 231 -6.87 -7.33 7.10
N ILE A 232 -6.75 -6.43 6.11
CA ILE A 232 -5.47 -6.13 5.44
C ILE A 232 -4.45 -5.52 6.41
N ARG A 233 -4.87 -4.61 7.31
CA ARG A 233 -3.99 -4.06 8.36
C ARG A 233 -3.50 -5.15 9.32
N ILE A 234 -4.41 -5.96 9.87
CA ILE A 234 -4.06 -7.09 10.75
C ILE A 234 -3.08 -8.06 10.06
N CYS A 235 -3.30 -8.40 8.79
CA CYS A 235 -2.35 -9.24 8.04
C CYS A 235 -0.97 -8.57 7.89
N ARG A 236 -0.90 -7.25 7.64
CA ARG A 236 0.37 -6.49 7.59
C ARG A 236 1.07 -6.46 8.95
N GLU A 237 0.32 -6.31 10.04
CA GLU A 237 0.81 -6.40 11.43
C GLU A 237 1.35 -7.80 11.75
N LEU A 238 0.72 -8.86 11.23
CA LEU A 238 1.18 -10.26 11.26
C LEU A 238 2.31 -10.57 10.26
N GLY A 239 2.95 -9.55 9.66
CA GLY A 239 4.12 -9.70 8.79
C GLY A 239 3.84 -10.11 7.34
N PHE A 240 2.57 -10.17 6.90
CA PHE A 240 2.24 -10.45 5.50
C PHE A 240 2.54 -9.22 4.63
N ARG A 241 3.37 -9.40 3.60
CA ARG A 241 3.61 -8.39 2.55
C ARG A 241 2.44 -8.41 1.56
N PHE A 242 2.18 -7.30 0.86
CA PHE A 242 1.06 -7.17 -0.07
C PHE A 242 1.50 -6.54 -1.40
N VAL A 243 1.02 -7.09 -2.52
CA VAL A 243 0.98 -6.37 -3.81
C VAL A 243 -0.41 -5.75 -3.92
N ASP A 244 -0.50 -4.42 -3.85
CA ASP A 244 -1.79 -3.71 -3.88
C ASP A 244 -2.48 -3.87 -5.26
N PRO A 245 -3.82 -4.00 -5.30
CA PRO A 245 -4.55 -4.19 -6.55
C PRO A 245 -4.53 -2.93 -7.43
N THR A 246 -4.56 -3.15 -8.74
CA THR A 246 -4.68 -2.13 -9.78
C THR A 246 -6.12 -1.59 -9.88
N SER A 247 -6.22 -0.37 -10.42
CA SER A 247 -7.49 0.25 -10.81
C SER A 247 -7.83 -0.08 -12.27
N GLY A 248 -9.10 -0.34 -12.56
CA GLY A 248 -9.59 -0.56 -13.92
C GLY A 248 -11.03 -1.05 -13.94
N MET A 249 -11.53 -1.40 -15.13
CA MET A 249 -12.82 -2.07 -15.26
C MET A 249 -12.73 -3.49 -14.68
N LEU A 250 -13.66 -3.81 -13.79
CA LEU A 250 -13.76 -5.09 -13.09
C LEU A 250 -14.76 -6.00 -13.81
N ALA A 251 -14.78 -7.30 -13.47
CA ALA A 251 -15.69 -8.26 -14.10
C ALA A 251 -17.20 -7.98 -13.85
N CYS A 252 -17.51 -7.14 -12.86
CA CYS A 252 -18.83 -6.59 -12.57
C CYS A 252 -19.16 -5.29 -13.32
N GLN A 253 -18.31 -4.86 -14.27
CA GLN A 253 -18.39 -3.61 -15.04
C GLN A 253 -18.09 -2.32 -14.25
N ASP A 254 -18.07 -2.37 -12.91
CA ASP A 254 -17.56 -1.29 -12.05
C ASP A 254 -16.11 -0.90 -12.44
N VAL A 255 -15.77 0.38 -12.31
CA VAL A 255 -14.41 0.89 -12.53
C VAL A 255 -13.83 1.35 -11.19
N GLY A 256 -12.77 0.70 -10.72
CA GLY A 256 -12.17 1.02 -9.42
C GLY A 256 -10.98 0.14 -9.03
N LYS A 257 -10.44 0.38 -7.85
CA LYS A 257 -9.29 -0.36 -7.30
C LYS A 257 -9.73 -1.72 -6.77
N GLY A 258 -9.17 -2.80 -7.30
CA GLY A 258 -9.55 -4.17 -6.91
C GLY A 258 -9.13 -5.28 -7.89
N ARG A 259 -8.67 -4.91 -9.09
CA ARG A 259 -8.14 -5.82 -10.10
C ARG A 259 -6.74 -6.29 -9.68
N MET A 260 -6.54 -7.60 -9.56
CA MET A 260 -5.22 -8.21 -9.27
C MET A 260 -4.12 -7.57 -10.13
N ALA A 261 -2.98 -7.25 -9.53
CA ALA A 261 -1.76 -6.79 -10.21
C ALA A 261 -1.35 -7.74 -11.36
N GLU A 262 -0.52 -7.28 -12.29
CA GLU A 262 -0.02 -8.15 -13.35
C GLU A 262 1.06 -9.10 -12.81
N PRO A 263 1.19 -10.33 -13.37
CA PRO A 263 2.16 -11.30 -12.88
C PRO A 263 3.60 -10.75 -12.78
N ALA A 264 4.03 -9.92 -13.73
CA ALA A 264 5.36 -9.29 -13.72
C ALA A 264 5.59 -8.35 -12.51
N ASP A 265 4.56 -7.63 -12.06
CA ASP A 265 4.62 -6.78 -10.86
C ASP A 265 4.84 -7.66 -9.62
N ILE A 266 4.13 -8.81 -9.56
CA ILE A 266 4.20 -9.78 -8.47
C ILE A 266 5.56 -10.50 -8.47
N GLU A 267 6.06 -10.90 -9.62
CA GLU A 267 7.39 -11.51 -9.80
C GLU A 267 8.52 -10.57 -9.36
N THR A 268 8.39 -9.26 -9.61
CA THR A 268 9.34 -8.24 -9.13
C THR A 268 9.37 -8.19 -7.60
N VAL A 269 8.20 -8.08 -6.96
CA VAL A 269 8.09 -8.04 -5.48
C VAL A 269 8.52 -9.36 -4.82
N ILE A 270 8.33 -10.51 -5.47
CA ILE A 270 8.90 -11.80 -5.04
C ILE A 270 10.43 -11.74 -5.03
N GLY A 271 11.05 -11.23 -6.09
CA GLY A 271 12.50 -11.07 -6.19
C GLY A 271 13.07 -10.17 -5.09
N ASP A 272 12.42 -9.04 -4.82
CA ASP A 272 12.85 -8.09 -3.78
C ASP A 272 12.79 -8.72 -2.36
N ILE A 273 11.69 -9.38 -2.02
CA ILE A 273 11.49 -10.04 -0.71
C ILE A 273 12.50 -11.19 -0.50
N LEU A 274 12.78 -11.97 -1.54
CA LEU A 274 13.78 -13.04 -1.47
C LEU A 274 15.20 -12.47 -1.33
N ALA A 275 15.53 -11.40 -2.05
CA ALA A 275 16.81 -10.72 -1.91
C ALA A 275 16.98 -10.03 -0.54
N GLU A 276 15.93 -9.47 0.07
CA GLU A 276 15.94 -9.04 1.47
C GLU A 276 16.30 -10.21 2.40
N THR A 277 15.69 -11.37 2.18
CA THR A 277 15.85 -12.58 3.02
C THR A 277 17.25 -13.18 2.89
N GLU A 278 17.84 -13.26 1.69
CA GLU A 278 19.25 -13.68 1.49
C GLU A 278 20.25 -12.70 2.14
N ARG A 279 19.99 -11.39 2.06
CA ARG A 279 20.83 -10.36 2.70
C ARG A 279 20.79 -10.45 4.23
N ALA A 280 19.63 -10.76 4.82
CA ALA A 280 19.48 -10.94 6.25
C ALA A 280 20.13 -12.24 6.79
N THR A 281 20.41 -13.23 5.92
CA THR A 281 20.91 -14.56 6.32
C THR A 281 22.38 -14.83 5.95
N THR A 282 23.05 -13.90 5.25
CA THR A 282 24.44 -14.06 4.82
C THR A 282 25.42 -13.44 5.83
N PRO A 283 26.33 -14.22 6.47
CA PRO A 283 27.34 -13.66 7.37
C PRO A 283 28.40 -12.87 6.59
N SER A 284 28.56 -11.58 6.90
CA SER A 284 29.62 -10.76 6.32
C SER A 284 30.98 -11.10 6.94
N GLY A 285 31.97 -11.42 6.10
CA GLY A 285 33.32 -11.77 6.53
C GLY A 285 34.30 -10.60 6.43
N ASN A 286 35.24 -10.52 7.39
CA ASN A 286 36.36 -9.58 7.46
C ASN A 286 36.02 -8.10 7.69
N ALA A 287 35.64 -7.78 8.92
CA ALA A 287 36.07 -6.55 9.59
C ALA A 287 36.66 -6.91 10.96
N THR A 288 37.83 -6.34 11.31
CA THR A 288 38.56 -6.64 12.55
C THR A 288 37.93 -5.89 13.74
N PRO A 289 37.77 -6.51 14.94
CA PRO A 289 36.84 -5.97 15.95
C PRO A 289 37.40 -4.80 16.76
N ALA A 290 36.60 -3.72 16.85
CA ALA A 290 36.55 -2.84 18.01
C ALA A 290 35.37 -3.26 18.90
N ALA A 291 35.51 -3.16 20.22
CA ALA A 291 34.65 -3.91 21.14
C ALA A 291 33.43 -3.14 21.67
N THR A 292 32.23 -3.64 21.33
CA THR A 292 31.08 -3.72 22.24
C THR A 292 30.37 -5.05 21.99
N ALA A 293 30.12 -5.82 23.04
CA ALA A 293 29.42 -7.10 22.92
C ALA A 293 27.90 -6.87 22.95
N THR A 294 27.22 -7.15 21.85
CA THR A 294 25.75 -7.17 21.78
C THR A 294 25.26 -8.58 21.45
N THR A 295 24.34 -9.07 22.27
CA THR A 295 23.63 -10.36 22.18
C THR A 295 22.97 -10.55 20.80
N PRO A 296 22.77 -11.79 20.31
CA PRO A 296 22.14 -12.03 19.01
C PRO A 296 20.81 -11.28 18.86
N ALA A 297 20.65 -10.58 17.73
CA ALA A 297 19.45 -9.80 17.45
C ALA A 297 18.21 -10.71 17.45
N ALA A 298 17.15 -10.23 18.10
CA ALA A 298 15.83 -10.85 18.08
C ALA A 298 15.15 -10.65 16.71
N ALA A 299 13.85 -10.96 16.64
CA ALA A 299 12.98 -10.43 15.58
C ALA A 299 13.20 -8.90 15.43
N PRO A 300 13.06 -8.34 14.20
CA PRO A 300 13.35 -6.93 13.94
C PRO A 300 12.61 -6.07 14.96
N ASP A 301 13.37 -5.26 15.69
CA ASP A 301 12.94 -4.81 17.02
C ASP A 301 11.73 -3.89 16.93
N THR A 302 10.54 -4.44 17.20
CA THR A 302 9.26 -3.74 17.25
C THR A 302 9.05 -3.03 18.59
N THR A 303 10.11 -2.86 19.40
CA THR A 303 10.13 -1.73 20.33
C THR A 303 9.84 -0.45 19.55
N PRO A 304 8.82 0.33 19.95
CA PRO A 304 8.48 1.54 19.21
C PRO A 304 9.65 2.54 19.34
N PHE A 305 10.35 2.85 18.24
CA PHE A 305 11.64 3.55 18.31
C PHE A 305 11.56 5.04 18.67
N LEU A 306 10.34 5.57 18.84
CA LEU A 306 10.06 6.89 19.40
C LEU A 306 9.46 6.81 20.82
N LYS A 307 9.46 5.64 21.45
CA LYS A 307 8.88 5.41 22.78
C LYS A 307 9.49 6.35 23.82
N GLY A 308 8.64 7.19 24.40
CA GLY A 308 9.04 8.18 25.42
C GLY A 308 9.54 9.51 24.86
N LEU A 309 9.53 9.69 23.53
CA LEU A 309 9.76 10.99 22.89
C LEU A 309 8.45 11.74 22.70
N ASN A 310 8.53 13.07 22.70
CA ASN A 310 7.46 13.97 22.31
C ASN A 310 7.63 14.36 20.82
N VAL A 311 6.59 14.18 20.02
CA VAL A 311 6.59 14.53 18.59
C VAL A 311 5.51 15.57 18.31
N LEU A 312 5.94 16.72 17.78
CA LEU A 312 5.06 17.80 17.34
C LEU A 312 4.87 17.72 15.81
N VAL A 313 3.64 17.73 15.33
CA VAL A 313 3.32 17.72 13.90
C VAL A 313 2.34 18.84 13.58
N THR A 314 2.57 19.59 12.51
CA THR A 314 1.54 20.49 11.95
C THR A 314 0.88 19.87 10.73
N ALA A 315 -0.43 20.10 10.55
CA ALA A 315 -1.18 19.57 9.40
C ALA A 315 -2.26 20.53 8.90
N GLY A 316 -2.74 20.25 7.68
CA GLY A 316 -3.86 20.96 7.06
C GLY A 316 -3.46 22.25 6.32
N PRO A 317 -4.45 23.02 5.83
CA PRO A 317 -4.30 24.40 5.37
C PRO A 317 -4.55 25.39 6.54
N THR A 318 -4.12 26.65 6.42
CA THR A 318 -4.69 27.74 7.23
C THR A 318 -5.72 28.54 6.44
N GLN A 319 -6.66 29.17 7.14
CA GLN A 319 -7.79 29.92 6.59
C GLN A 319 -7.75 31.36 7.11
N GLU A 320 -7.23 32.27 6.31
CA GLU A 320 -7.02 33.67 6.70
C GLU A 320 -8.28 34.51 6.41
N PRO A 321 -9.02 35.01 7.43
CA PRO A 321 -10.34 35.60 7.23
C PRO A 321 -10.30 36.94 6.49
N LEU A 322 -11.25 37.12 5.56
CA LEU A 322 -11.49 38.36 4.82
C LEU A 322 -12.77 39.05 5.33
N ASP A 323 -13.82 38.26 5.55
CA ASP A 323 -15.07 38.64 6.21
C ASP A 323 -15.73 37.40 6.86
N PRO A 324 -16.84 37.50 7.62
CA PRO A 324 -17.42 36.35 8.35
C PRO A 324 -18.01 35.24 7.47
N VAL A 325 -17.85 35.33 6.14
CA VAL A 325 -18.33 34.37 5.13
C VAL A 325 -17.19 33.95 4.18
N ARG A 326 -15.99 34.53 4.28
CA ARG A 326 -14.90 34.36 3.30
C ARG A 326 -13.53 34.40 3.95
N TYR A 327 -12.66 33.50 3.50
CA TYR A 327 -11.26 33.40 3.89
C TYR A 327 -10.38 33.09 2.66
N LEU A 328 -9.08 33.37 2.76
CA LEU A 328 -8.05 32.87 1.86
C LEU A 328 -7.52 31.53 2.40
N THR A 329 -7.32 30.55 1.53
CA THR A 329 -6.80 29.21 1.88
C THR A 329 -5.99 28.65 0.73
N ASN A 330 -5.11 27.68 1.02
CA ASN A 330 -4.47 26.83 0.02
C ASN A 330 -5.23 25.48 -0.12
N HIS A 331 -4.67 24.57 -0.93
CA HIS A 331 -5.28 23.27 -1.31
C HIS A 331 -4.82 22.08 -0.45
N SER A 332 -4.19 22.29 0.71
CA SER A 332 -3.77 21.19 1.58
C SER A 332 -4.97 20.41 2.12
N THR A 333 -4.85 19.08 2.12
CA THR A 333 -5.85 18.14 2.65
C THR A 333 -5.52 17.66 4.07
N GLY A 334 -4.35 18.01 4.59
CA GLY A 334 -3.80 17.46 5.83
C GLY A 334 -3.24 16.03 5.76
N LYS A 335 -3.50 15.25 4.69
CA LYS A 335 -3.17 13.81 4.60
C LYS A 335 -1.74 13.44 5.02
N MET A 336 -0.74 14.27 4.65
CA MET A 336 0.66 14.00 5.00
C MET A 336 0.94 14.19 6.50
N GLY A 337 0.49 15.29 7.10
CA GLY A 337 0.65 15.57 8.53
C GLY A 337 -0.15 14.60 9.41
N TYR A 338 -1.35 14.18 8.98
CA TYR A 338 -2.11 13.14 9.67
C TYR A 338 -1.38 11.79 9.64
N ALA A 339 -0.86 11.37 8.48
CA ALA A 339 -0.06 10.14 8.37
C ALA A 339 1.23 10.19 9.20
N LEU A 340 1.84 11.38 9.38
CA LEU A 340 2.97 11.60 10.27
C LEU A 340 2.59 11.47 11.75
N ALA A 341 1.47 12.05 12.18
CA ALA A 341 0.98 11.93 13.55
C ALA A 341 0.58 10.49 13.91
N GLU A 342 -0.14 9.80 13.02
CA GLU A 342 -0.47 8.37 13.16
C GLU A 342 0.80 7.51 13.23
N ALA A 343 1.75 7.70 12.31
CA ALA A 343 3.00 6.95 12.31
C ALA A 343 3.83 7.22 13.57
N ALA A 344 3.87 8.45 14.09
CA ALA A 344 4.60 8.78 15.32
C ALA A 344 4.00 8.09 16.55
N ARG A 345 2.66 8.08 16.66
CA ARG A 345 1.91 7.37 17.71
C ARG A 345 2.16 5.85 17.62
N ASP A 346 2.08 5.27 16.43
CA ASP A 346 2.30 3.84 16.21
C ASP A 346 3.76 3.43 16.48
N LEU A 347 4.69 4.38 16.34
CA LEU A 347 6.10 4.28 16.74
C LEU A 347 6.35 4.71 18.19
N GLY A 348 5.29 4.91 18.98
CA GLY A 348 5.29 5.03 20.45
C GLY A 348 5.54 6.42 21.02
N ALA A 349 5.57 7.46 20.18
CA ALA A 349 5.71 8.83 20.65
C ALA A 349 4.45 9.33 21.39
N THR A 350 4.65 10.28 22.31
CA THR A 350 3.59 11.20 22.72
C THR A 350 3.42 12.24 21.61
N VAL A 351 2.29 12.21 20.89
CA VAL A 351 2.11 13.07 19.70
C VAL A 351 1.20 14.25 20.01
N THR A 352 1.65 15.47 19.67
CA THR A 352 0.79 16.65 19.54
C THR A 352 0.66 17.03 18.06
N LEU A 353 -0.59 17.13 17.59
CA LEU A 353 -0.95 17.46 16.21
C LEU A 353 -1.66 18.83 16.18
N VAL A 354 -0.96 19.85 15.70
CA VAL A 354 -1.55 21.18 15.44
C VAL A 354 -2.21 21.16 14.07
N SER A 355 -3.53 21.02 14.02
CA SER A 355 -4.28 20.86 12.77
C SER A 355 -5.04 22.12 12.38
N GLY A 356 -4.75 22.62 11.17
CA GLY A 356 -5.65 23.50 10.45
C GLY A 356 -6.95 22.79 10.00
N PRO A 357 -7.91 23.51 9.41
CA PRO A 357 -9.23 22.95 9.12
C PRO A 357 -9.21 21.92 7.98
N VAL A 358 -9.57 20.67 8.28
CA VAL A 358 -9.61 19.54 7.34
C VAL A 358 -10.91 18.74 7.46
N SER A 359 -11.06 17.69 6.64
CA SER A 359 -12.19 16.75 6.69
C SER A 359 -11.71 15.30 6.80
N LEU A 360 -10.58 15.10 7.49
CA LEU A 360 -10.03 13.79 7.83
C LEU A 360 -10.58 13.34 9.20
N PRO A 361 -10.72 12.02 9.45
CA PRO A 361 -11.00 11.52 10.79
C PRO A 361 -9.85 11.86 11.74
N GLU A 362 -10.17 12.17 12.99
CA GLU A 362 -9.19 12.45 14.04
C GLU A 362 -8.50 11.15 14.48
N PRO A 363 -7.15 11.08 14.50
CA PRO A 363 -6.43 9.89 14.92
C PRO A 363 -6.53 9.66 16.43
N GLU A 364 -7.09 8.51 16.83
CA GLU A 364 -7.13 8.07 18.24
C GLU A 364 -5.73 8.08 18.87
N GLY A 365 -5.62 8.46 20.15
CA GLY A 365 -4.34 8.45 20.88
C GLY A 365 -3.36 9.57 20.52
N VAL A 366 -3.79 10.60 19.78
CA VAL A 366 -3.03 11.82 19.49
C VAL A 366 -3.65 13.01 20.24
N ASN A 367 -2.83 13.90 20.79
CA ASN A 367 -3.30 15.19 21.33
C ASN A 367 -3.50 16.17 20.16
N ILE A 368 -4.73 16.61 19.88
CA ILE A 368 -5.02 17.47 18.71
C ILE A 368 -5.34 18.89 19.16
N VAL A 369 -4.61 19.86 18.60
CA VAL A 369 -4.85 21.29 18.79
C VAL A 369 -5.40 21.88 17.49
N HIS A 370 -6.69 22.20 17.48
CA HIS A 370 -7.36 22.75 16.30
C HIS A 370 -7.09 24.25 16.17
N VAL A 371 -6.64 24.67 15.00
CA VAL A 371 -6.29 26.06 14.66
C VAL A 371 -6.95 26.49 13.36
N THR A 372 -7.17 27.79 13.15
CA THR A 372 -7.79 28.30 11.92
C THR A 372 -6.80 29.07 11.06
N THR A 373 -6.14 30.08 11.62
CA THR A 373 -5.20 30.97 10.94
C THR A 373 -3.75 30.55 11.18
N ALA A 374 -2.84 31.09 10.37
CA ALA A 374 -1.40 30.98 10.58
C ALA A 374 -0.94 31.54 11.94
N ARG A 375 -1.66 32.52 12.51
CA ARG A 375 -1.37 33.07 13.84
C ARG A 375 -1.77 32.12 14.98
N ASP A 376 -2.92 31.46 14.83
CA ASP A 376 -3.36 30.43 15.79
C ASP A 376 -2.40 29.24 15.75
N MET A 377 -1.97 28.83 14.54
CA MET A 377 -0.98 27.78 14.34
C MET A 377 0.38 28.16 14.92
N PHE A 378 0.83 29.42 14.76
CA PHE A 378 2.07 29.91 15.35
C PHE A 378 2.05 29.78 16.88
N ALA A 379 0.98 30.24 17.54
CA ALA A 379 0.83 30.15 19.00
C ALA A 379 0.80 28.69 19.49
N ALA A 380 -0.02 27.84 18.87
CA ALA A 380 -0.11 26.42 19.23
C ALA A 380 1.22 25.67 19.03
N VAL A 381 2.01 26.06 18.04
CA VAL A 381 3.38 25.55 17.84
C VAL A 381 4.32 26.10 18.91
N SER A 382 4.36 27.41 19.16
CA SER A 382 5.29 28.00 20.12
C SER A 382 5.09 27.47 21.54
N ASP A 383 3.84 27.26 21.94
CA ASP A 383 3.47 26.71 23.26
C ASP A 383 3.84 25.23 23.41
N SER A 384 4.09 24.52 22.29
CA SER A 384 4.41 23.08 22.26
C SER A 384 5.89 22.79 21.96
N PHE A 385 6.61 23.74 21.35
CA PHE A 385 7.87 23.46 20.66
C PHE A 385 9.04 23.12 21.60
N GLU A 386 9.19 23.82 22.73
CA GLU A 386 10.28 23.58 23.70
C GLU A 386 10.30 22.12 24.21
N HIS A 387 9.12 21.51 24.30
CA HIS A 387 8.92 20.17 24.87
C HIS A 387 8.99 19.04 23.82
N ALA A 388 9.10 19.36 22.51
CA ALA A 388 9.13 18.36 21.44
C ALA A 388 10.57 17.93 21.09
N ASP A 389 10.83 16.62 21.01
CA ASP A 389 12.14 16.07 20.63
C ASP A 389 12.27 15.90 19.11
N ILE A 390 11.14 15.83 18.40
CA ILE A 390 11.06 15.89 16.94
C ILE A 390 9.87 16.78 16.56
N THR A 391 10.10 17.76 15.69
CA THR A 391 9.04 18.62 15.14
C THR A 391 8.96 18.49 13.62
N VAL A 392 7.75 18.31 13.09
CA VAL A 392 7.50 18.14 11.66
C VAL A 392 6.45 19.13 11.15
N MET A 393 6.91 20.17 10.47
CA MET A 393 6.08 21.24 9.92
C MET A 393 5.51 20.81 8.55
N ALA A 394 4.42 20.02 8.57
CA ALA A 394 3.76 19.49 7.36
C ALA A 394 2.44 20.19 7.01
N ALA A 395 2.04 21.23 7.76
CA ALA A 395 0.95 22.13 7.38
C ALA A 395 1.35 23.03 6.19
N ALA A 396 0.37 23.37 5.37
CA ALA A 396 0.49 24.46 4.42
C ALA A 396 -0.04 25.74 5.07
N VAL A 397 0.88 26.55 5.60
CA VAL A 397 0.60 27.85 6.20
C VAL A 397 0.37 28.89 5.10
N GLY A 398 -0.59 29.80 5.27
CA GLY A 398 -0.80 30.91 4.34
C GLY A 398 0.20 32.04 4.60
N ASP A 399 1.05 32.37 3.61
CA ASP A 399 2.11 33.39 3.72
C ASP A 399 1.58 34.79 4.02
N PHE A 400 0.35 35.09 3.60
CA PHE A 400 -0.31 36.40 3.74
C PHE A 400 -1.74 36.27 4.27
N ARG A 401 -2.14 37.22 5.11
CA ARG A 401 -3.52 37.46 5.57
C ARG A 401 -4.00 38.84 5.12
N ALA A 402 -5.30 39.11 5.22
CA ALA A 402 -5.79 40.49 5.18
C ALA A 402 -5.23 41.31 6.37
N GLU A 403 -4.88 42.58 6.14
CA GLU A 403 -4.43 43.47 7.22
C GLU A 403 -5.54 43.68 8.27
N THR A 404 -6.73 44.00 7.80
CA THR A 404 -7.95 44.11 8.62
C THR A 404 -9.03 43.22 8.02
N ALA A 405 -9.38 42.13 8.72
CA ALA A 405 -10.56 41.33 8.39
C ALA A 405 -11.83 42.14 8.65
N SER A 406 -12.77 42.17 7.69
CA SER A 406 -14.00 42.94 7.83
C SER A 406 -14.95 42.28 8.85
N PRO A 407 -15.48 43.00 9.86
CA PRO A 407 -16.45 42.44 10.81
C PRO A 407 -17.84 42.21 10.20
N GLN A 408 -18.07 42.63 8.95
CA GLN A 408 -19.30 42.37 8.20
C GLN A 408 -18.97 41.81 6.82
N LYS A 409 -19.85 40.93 6.31
CA LYS A 409 -19.77 40.38 4.94
C LYS A 409 -19.53 41.49 3.90
N ILE A 410 -18.46 41.39 3.11
CA ILE A 410 -18.12 42.40 2.11
C ILE A 410 -19.21 42.40 1.02
N LYS A 411 -20.02 43.47 1.04
CA LYS A 411 -21.15 43.71 0.14
C LYS A 411 -20.67 44.25 -1.20
N LYS A 412 -21.30 43.80 -2.30
CA LYS A 412 -20.91 44.19 -3.67
C LYS A 412 -21.07 45.70 -3.92
N HIS A 413 -22.19 46.31 -3.50
CA HIS A 413 -22.46 47.75 -3.64
C HIS A 413 -22.14 48.32 -5.04
N GLY A 414 -22.57 47.63 -6.10
CA GLY A 414 -22.30 48.02 -7.50
C GLY A 414 -20.86 47.83 -7.97
N ARG A 415 -19.90 47.52 -7.09
CA ARG A 415 -18.49 47.31 -7.45
C ARG A 415 -18.32 46.10 -8.38
N THR A 416 -17.48 46.27 -9.39
CA THR A 416 -17.02 45.23 -10.32
C THR A 416 -15.75 44.55 -9.83
N THR A 417 -14.93 45.25 -9.04
CA THR A 417 -13.66 44.78 -8.47
C THR A 417 -13.68 44.80 -6.94
N LEU A 418 -12.73 44.08 -6.32
CA LEU A 418 -12.42 44.12 -4.90
C LEU A 418 -10.90 44.17 -4.74
N THR A 419 -10.39 45.19 -4.07
CA THR A 419 -9.00 45.25 -3.62
C THR A 419 -8.93 44.73 -2.19
N LEU A 420 -7.90 43.96 -1.87
CA LEU A 420 -7.59 43.48 -0.52
C LEU A 420 -6.14 43.87 -0.22
N GLU A 421 -5.92 44.47 0.95
CA GLU A 421 -4.59 44.79 1.45
C GLU A 421 -4.09 43.60 2.28
N LEU A 422 -2.96 43.04 1.87
CA LEU A 422 -2.43 41.78 2.40
C LEU A 422 -1.08 42.02 3.09
N VAL A 423 -0.90 41.39 4.25
CA VAL A 423 0.29 41.52 5.10
C VAL A 423 0.82 40.15 5.48
N ALA A 424 2.14 40.04 5.59
CA ALA A 424 2.81 38.77 5.87
C ALA A 424 2.39 38.16 7.22
N ASN A 425 2.26 36.84 7.23
CA ASN A 425 2.07 36.01 8.43
C ASN A 425 3.42 35.65 9.07
N PRO A 426 3.43 35.24 10.36
CA PRO A 426 4.67 34.80 11.01
C PRO A 426 5.22 33.53 10.34
N ASP A 427 6.52 33.52 10.07
CA ASP A 427 7.22 32.35 9.56
C ASP A 427 7.48 31.37 10.71
N ILE A 428 6.56 30.43 10.89
CA ILE A 428 6.58 29.43 11.95
C ILE A 428 7.83 28.53 11.85
N LEU A 429 8.32 28.27 10.63
CA LEU A 429 9.46 27.39 10.41
C LEU A 429 10.78 28.11 10.72
N ALA A 430 10.93 29.38 10.31
CA ALA A 430 12.07 30.21 10.71
C ALA A 430 12.16 30.35 12.23
N TRP A 431 11.04 30.71 12.88
CA TRP A 431 10.98 30.87 14.32
C TRP A 431 11.37 29.57 15.06
N ALA A 432 10.84 28.42 14.63
CA ALA A 432 11.20 27.13 15.21
C ALA A 432 12.70 26.80 15.01
N GLY A 433 13.29 27.17 13.87
CA GLY A 433 14.72 27.03 13.63
C GLY A 433 15.58 27.88 14.55
N GLU A 434 15.18 29.15 14.77
CA GLU A 434 15.83 30.10 15.67
C GLU A 434 15.74 29.71 17.15
N HIS A 435 14.70 28.96 17.55
CA HIS A 435 14.40 28.60 18.94
C HIS A 435 14.73 27.13 19.28
N LYS A 436 15.40 26.40 18.37
CA LYS A 436 15.72 24.97 18.52
C LYS A 436 16.72 24.72 19.66
N ARG A 437 16.55 23.63 20.42
CA ARG A 437 17.47 23.25 21.52
C ARG A 437 18.90 23.05 21.00
N THR A 438 19.86 23.77 21.58
CA THR A 438 21.27 23.81 21.11
C THR A 438 22.11 22.61 21.55
N ASP A 439 21.51 21.65 22.25
CA ASP A 439 22.16 20.42 22.73
C ASP A 439 22.00 19.23 21.76
N GLY A 440 21.40 19.47 20.57
CA GLY A 440 21.14 18.43 19.56
C GLY A 440 20.00 17.46 19.90
N SER A 441 19.38 17.60 21.09
CA SER A 441 18.29 16.73 21.56
C SER A 441 16.95 16.98 20.87
N GLN A 442 16.89 17.87 19.87
CA GLN A 442 15.69 18.24 19.15
C GLN A 442 15.99 18.32 17.65
N THR A 443 15.14 17.72 16.81
CA THR A 443 15.23 17.86 15.35
C THR A 443 13.98 18.51 14.73
N LEU A 444 14.21 19.40 13.77
CA LEU A 444 13.21 20.16 13.03
C LEU A 444 13.17 19.74 11.56
N CYS A 445 12.00 19.32 11.10
CA CYS A 445 11.71 19.00 9.71
C CYS A 445 10.74 20.04 9.11
N GLY A 446 11.17 20.74 8.08
CA GLY A 446 10.26 21.53 7.24
C GLY A 446 9.72 20.73 6.05
N PHE A 447 8.57 21.12 5.51
CA PHE A 447 8.09 20.69 4.19
C PHE A 447 8.13 21.86 3.20
N ALA A 448 8.46 21.59 1.95
CA ALA A 448 8.45 22.58 0.86
C ALA A 448 7.75 22.03 -0.39
N MET A 449 6.69 22.70 -0.83
CA MET A 449 6.07 22.47 -2.13
C MET A 449 6.63 23.50 -3.12
N GLU A 450 7.39 23.06 -4.11
CA GLU A 450 7.96 23.93 -5.15
C GLU A 450 7.33 23.62 -6.51
N THR A 451 7.20 24.61 -7.39
CA THR A 451 6.74 24.39 -8.78
C THR A 451 7.91 24.25 -9.75
N GLU A 452 9.02 24.93 -9.45
CA GLU A 452 10.22 25.08 -10.29
C GLU A 452 11.46 25.15 -9.38
N HIS A 453 12.65 24.82 -9.89
CA HIS A 453 13.91 24.89 -9.12
C HIS A 453 13.90 24.15 -7.76
N LEU A 454 13.19 23.02 -7.69
CA LEU A 454 12.90 22.24 -6.47
C LEU A 454 14.08 22.11 -5.50
N VAL A 455 15.23 21.62 -5.98
CA VAL A 455 16.41 21.35 -5.13
C VAL A 455 17.06 22.65 -4.64
N GLU A 456 17.18 23.66 -5.50
CA GLU A 456 17.84 24.93 -5.18
C GLU A 456 17.01 25.76 -4.19
N ASN A 457 15.69 25.79 -4.35
CA ASN A 457 14.78 26.42 -3.40
C ASN A 457 14.69 25.64 -2.08
N ALA A 458 14.71 24.30 -2.13
CA ALA A 458 14.72 23.48 -0.93
C ALA A 458 16.02 23.63 -0.13
N ALA A 459 17.19 23.57 -0.77
CA ALA A 459 18.47 23.71 -0.09
C ALA A 459 18.65 25.11 0.52
N ARG A 460 18.17 26.16 -0.16
CA ARG A 460 18.09 27.50 0.42
C ARG A 460 17.16 27.57 1.63
N LYS A 461 15.96 27.00 1.56
CA LYS A 461 15.01 26.93 2.70
C LYS A 461 15.52 26.10 3.87
N LEU A 462 16.30 25.05 3.62
CA LEU A 462 16.94 24.24 4.67
C LEU A 462 17.87 25.11 5.53
N ALA A 463 18.75 25.89 4.88
CA ALA A 463 19.69 26.79 5.53
C ALA A 463 19.01 28.03 6.16
N GLU A 464 18.16 28.75 5.40
CA GLU A 464 17.44 29.96 5.85
C GLU A 464 16.48 29.73 7.03
N LYS A 465 16.18 28.48 7.37
CA LYS A 465 15.26 28.08 8.44
C LYS A 465 15.88 27.14 9.48
N HIS A 466 17.20 26.97 9.45
CA HIS A 466 17.97 26.16 10.42
C HIS A 466 17.40 24.73 10.64
N CYS A 467 16.82 24.15 9.58
CA CYS A 467 16.20 22.84 9.60
C CYS A 467 17.23 21.72 9.56
N ASP A 468 17.03 20.67 10.37
CA ASP A 468 17.86 19.45 10.31
C ASP A 468 17.49 18.58 9.12
N MET A 469 16.26 18.74 8.61
CA MET A 469 15.78 18.08 7.40
C MET A 469 14.74 18.95 6.68
N LEU A 470 14.71 18.90 5.35
CA LEU A 470 13.63 19.46 4.55
C LEU A 470 13.07 18.41 3.58
N VAL A 471 11.75 18.24 3.57
CA VAL A 471 11.04 17.31 2.68
C VAL A 471 10.39 18.13 1.56
N ALA A 472 10.99 18.08 0.37
CA ALA A 472 10.59 18.87 -0.78
C ALA A 472 9.86 18.03 -1.84
N ASN A 473 8.77 18.56 -2.42
CA ASN A 473 8.07 17.93 -3.54
C ASN A 473 7.55 18.93 -4.58
N ASN A 474 7.26 18.44 -5.79
CA ASN A 474 6.76 19.26 -6.89
C ASN A 474 5.36 18.82 -7.36
N LEU A 475 4.43 19.77 -7.50
CA LEU A 475 3.07 19.53 -8.01
C LEU A 475 3.02 19.02 -9.46
N ARG A 476 4.11 19.13 -10.22
CA ARG A 476 4.22 18.66 -11.61
C ARG A 476 4.59 17.17 -11.71
N ASP A 477 5.06 16.55 -10.63
CA ASP A 477 5.50 15.15 -10.63
C ASP A 477 4.30 14.18 -10.49
N PRO A 478 4.12 13.19 -11.40
CA PRO A 478 3.04 12.22 -11.31
C PRO A 478 3.04 11.45 -9.98
N GLY A 479 1.96 11.59 -9.20
CA GLY A 479 1.81 10.95 -7.89
C GLY A 479 2.19 11.83 -6.69
N ALA A 480 2.81 12.98 -6.90
CA ALA A 480 2.99 14.00 -5.87
C ALA A 480 1.71 14.87 -5.70
N GLY A 481 1.61 15.56 -4.56
CA GLY A 481 0.61 16.60 -4.32
C GLY A 481 -0.26 16.41 -3.07
N PHE A 482 -1.19 17.34 -2.86
CA PHE A 482 -1.97 17.41 -1.61
C PHE A 482 -3.02 16.30 -1.47
N ALA A 483 -3.77 15.98 -2.53
CA ALA A 483 -4.94 15.09 -2.45
C ALA A 483 -4.65 13.59 -2.64
N THR A 484 -3.51 13.24 -3.25
CA THR A 484 -3.07 11.86 -3.49
C THR A 484 -2.78 11.10 -2.20
N ASP A 485 -2.81 9.76 -2.25
CA ASP A 485 -2.40 8.90 -1.13
C ASP A 485 -0.91 8.48 -1.20
N THR A 486 -0.28 8.71 -2.35
CA THR A 486 1.17 8.64 -2.54
C THR A 486 1.81 10.01 -2.50
N ASN A 487 3.13 10.05 -2.35
CA ASN A 487 3.94 11.23 -2.62
C ASN A 487 5.24 10.81 -3.32
N VAL A 488 5.87 11.75 -4.03
CA VAL A 488 7.27 11.66 -4.49
C VAL A 488 7.99 12.80 -3.77
N VAL A 489 9.14 12.56 -3.14
CA VAL A 489 9.85 13.59 -2.38
C VAL A 489 11.35 13.55 -2.60
N THR A 490 11.98 14.72 -2.54
CA THR A 490 13.41 14.86 -2.28
C THR A 490 13.56 15.25 -0.82
N ILE A 491 14.30 14.45 -0.05
CA ILE A 491 14.71 14.77 1.30
C ILE A 491 16.08 15.44 1.22
N LEU A 492 16.25 16.55 1.94
CA LEU A 492 17.51 17.27 2.06
C LEU A 492 17.90 17.35 3.54
N THR A 493 19.18 17.18 3.84
CA THR A 493 19.78 17.39 5.18
C THR A 493 21.04 18.25 5.04
N PRO A 494 21.47 19.01 6.06
CA PRO A 494 22.72 19.75 5.99
C PRO A 494 23.89 18.82 5.65
N ALA A 495 24.77 19.22 4.74
CA ALA A 495 25.96 18.45 4.42
C ALA A 495 26.95 18.45 5.59
N ALA A 496 27.64 17.33 5.82
CA ALA A 496 28.51 17.16 6.98
C ALA A 496 29.65 18.20 7.07
N ASP A 497 30.13 18.69 5.93
CA ASP A 497 31.26 19.59 5.80
C ASP A 497 30.83 21.06 5.52
N ALA A 498 29.55 21.40 5.67
CA ALA A 498 28.98 22.70 5.29
C ALA A 498 29.55 23.93 6.04
N ASP A 499 30.24 23.70 7.17
CA ASP A 499 30.94 24.72 7.96
C ASP A 499 32.47 24.71 7.76
N ASP A 500 33.04 23.87 6.87
CA ASP A 500 34.48 23.88 6.58
C ASP A 500 34.83 25.01 5.56
N PRO A 501 35.58 26.06 5.96
CA PRO A 501 35.98 27.14 5.06
C PRO A 501 37.01 26.72 3.99
N ALA A 502 37.43 25.45 3.95
CA ALA A 502 38.32 24.89 2.93
C ALA A 502 37.59 24.19 1.76
N ASP A 503 36.27 23.95 1.83
CA ASP A 503 35.56 23.26 0.74
C ASP A 503 35.07 24.23 -0.36
N GLU A 504 35.65 24.10 -1.56
CA GLU A 504 35.22 24.84 -2.75
C GLU A 504 33.92 24.29 -3.38
N SER A 505 33.36 23.15 -2.92
CA SER A 505 32.27 22.45 -3.61
C SER A 505 30.93 23.19 -3.68
N HIS A 506 30.71 24.17 -2.79
CA HIS A 506 29.41 24.85 -2.58
C HIS A 506 28.24 23.91 -2.23
N ASN A 507 28.50 22.67 -1.79
CA ASN A 507 27.45 21.66 -1.56
C ASN A 507 26.72 21.83 -0.22
N ILE A 508 25.77 22.77 -0.17
CA ILE A 508 25.01 23.14 1.04
C ILE A 508 24.06 22.07 1.60
N ALA A 509 23.82 20.93 0.92
CA ALA A 509 22.93 19.88 1.39
C ALA A 509 23.24 18.49 0.81
N ASP A 510 23.09 17.46 1.64
CA ASP A 510 22.92 16.07 1.20
C ASP A 510 21.51 15.86 0.65
N ILE A 511 21.37 15.05 -0.41
CA ILE A 511 20.11 14.93 -1.20
C ILE A 511 19.72 13.46 -1.39
N GLU A 512 18.64 13.03 -0.74
CA GLU A 512 18.04 11.70 -0.89
C GLU A 512 16.73 11.79 -1.69
N ARG A 513 16.67 11.18 -2.90
CA ARG A 513 15.45 11.14 -3.71
C ARG A 513 14.63 9.89 -3.42
N ILE A 514 13.42 10.07 -2.90
CA ILE A 514 12.47 8.99 -2.61
C ILE A 514 11.47 8.87 -3.76
N GLY A 515 11.37 7.67 -4.33
CA GLY A 515 10.38 7.34 -5.37
C GLY A 515 8.94 7.38 -4.86
N GLN A 516 7.98 7.08 -5.74
CA GLN A 516 6.56 7.12 -5.38
C GLN A 516 6.23 6.11 -4.26
N MET A 517 5.83 6.64 -3.10
CA MET A 517 5.60 5.86 -1.87
C MET A 517 4.26 6.25 -1.23
N PRO A 518 3.52 5.33 -0.59
CA PRO A 518 2.36 5.67 0.25
C PRO A 518 2.73 6.66 1.36
N LYS A 519 1.87 7.64 1.64
CA LYS A 519 2.13 8.68 2.66
C LYS A 519 2.37 8.11 4.06
N THR A 520 1.80 6.95 4.39
CA THR A 520 1.99 6.23 5.65
C THR A 520 3.36 5.55 5.78
N GLU A 521 3.94 5.06 4.68
CA GLU A 521 5.29 4.48 4.67
C GLU A 521 6.34 5.61 4.65
N LEU A 522 6.10 6.65 3.86
CA LEU A 522 6.92 7.85 3.83
C LEU A 522 6.96 8.56 5.20
N ALA A 523 5.85 8.61 5.93
CA ALA A 523 5.81 9.13 7.29
C ALA A 523 6.76 8.36 8.23
N LYS A 524 6.76 7.02 8.18
CA LYS A 524 7.67 6.18 8.98
C LYS A 524 9.13 6.38 8.57
N LEU A 525 9.41 6.55 7.28
CA LEU A 525 10.75 6.86 6.78
C LEU A 525 11.27 8.21 7.30
N ILE A 526 10.45 9.27 7.20
CA ILE A 526 10.76 10.62 7.69
C ILE A 526 11.06 10.62 9.19
N LEU A 527 10.21 9.95 9.99
CA LEU A 527 10.41 9.83 11.43
C LEU A 527 11.65 9.02 11.79
N ALA A 528 11.97 7.96 11.04
CA ALA A 528 13.21 7.20 11.22
C ALA A 528 14.46 8.03 10.90
N ARG A 529 14.43 8.86 9.85
CA ARG A 529 15.52 9.80 9.52
C ARG A 529 15.73 10.84 10.63
N LEU A 530 14.66 11.46 11.13
CA LEU A 530 14.73 12.47 12.19
C LEU A 530 15.19 11.92 13.54
N ASN A 531 14.75 10.71 13.90
CA ASN A 531 15.25 10.00 15.07
C ASN A 531 16.74 9.65 14.92
N GLY A 532 17.16 9.26 13.71
CA GLY A 532 18.55 8.99 13.36
C GLY A 532 19.45 10.23 13.36
N LEU A 533 18.92 11.42 13.04
CA LEU A 533 19.64 12.70 13.13
C LEU A 533 19.84 13.13 14.59
N ARG A 534 18.78 13.09 15.41
CA ARG A 534 18.87 13.45 16.85
C ARG A 534 19.88 12.57 17.59
N ASN A 535 20.01 11.29 17.23
CA ASN A 535 20.96 10.35 17.83
C ASN A 535 22.42 10.49 17.31
N ARG A 536 22.76 11.53 16.54
CA ARG A 536 24.15 11.85 16.14
C ARG A 536 24.84 12.88 17.04
N HIS A 537 24.07 13.55 17.89
CA HIS A 537 24.53 14.54 18.86
C HIS A 537 24.46 13.96 20.28
#